data_AF-A0A6T6XLT4-F1
#
_entry.id   AF-A0A6T6XLT4-F1
#
_cell.length_a   1.000
_cell.length_b   1.000
_cell.length_c   1.000
_cell.angle_alpha   90.00
_cell.angle_beta   90.00
_cell.angle_gamma   90.00
#
_symmetry.space_group_name_H-M   'P 1'
#
loop_
_entity.id
_entity.type
_entity.pdbx_description
1 polymer ?
#
loop_
_entity_poly.entity_id
_entity_poly.type
_entity_poly.pdbx_seq_one_letter_code
_entity_poly.pdbx_strand_id
1 'polypeptide(L)'
;GHHPIVTTMRVPNGVTQSMAAIKPLLEAHRASAYVCGHVHLLGYGEAGGIAYVVTGAGATGKTYEVDEEATAAMASPWTSDEAGFVSFALNATALDITFLSAAGGVLLEQSVAVPPRPAA
;
A
#
# COMPACT_ATOMS: atom_id res chain seq x y z
N GLY A 1 9.38 0.43 -2.11
CA GLY A 1 10.25 -0.54 -2.81
C GLY A 1 9.57 -1.04 -4.07
N HIS A 2 10.11 -2.05 -4.77
CA HIS A 2 9.38 -2.67 -5.90
C HIS A 2 8.35 -3.69 -5.40
N HIS A 3 8.79 -4.63 -4.55
CA HIS A 3 7.97 -5.74 -4.05
C HIS A 3 7.07 -5.37 -2.85
N PRO A 4 5.88 -5.96 -2.73
CA PRO A 4 5.04 -5.81 -1.54
C PRO A 4 5.65 -6.55 -0.34
N ILE A 5 5.52 -5.95 0.83
CA ILE A 5 5.78 -6.59 2.14
C ILE A 5 4.48 -7.23 2.64
N VAL A 6 3.38 -6.48 2.54
CA VAL A 6 2.00 -6.91 2.80
C VAL A 6 1.15 -6.47 1.61
N THR A 7 0.21 -7.31 1.21
CA THR A 7 -0.79 -7.04 0.17
C THR A 7 -1.97 -7.98 0.36
N THR A 8 -3.15 -7.58 -0.12
CA THR A 8 -4.38 -8.38 -0.12
C THR A 8 -4.38 -9.49 -1.19
N MET A 9 -3.35 -9.55 -2.03
CA MET A 9 -3.29 -10.47 -3.18
C MET A 9 -2.23 -11.55 -2.96
N ARG A 10 -2.51 -12.77 -3.42
CA ARG A 10 -1.48 -13.82 -3.47
C ARG A 10 -0.42 -13.46 -4.50
N VAL A 11 0.80 -13.22 -4.03
CA VAL A 11 1.96 -12.95 -4.88
C VAL A 11 2.76 -14.24 -5.08
N PRO A 12 2.98 -14.69 -6.32
CA PRO A 12 3.77 -15.89 -6.60
C PRO A 12 5.20 -15.81 -6.04
N ASN A 13 5.85 -16.98 -5.94
CA ASN A 13 7.29 -17.12 -5.69
C ASN A 13 7.80 -16.58 -4.33
N GLY A 14 6.94 -16.45 -3.31
CA GLY A 14 7.37 -16.10 -1.96
C GLY A 14 7.94 -14.68 -1.84
N VAL A 15 7.52 -13.77 -2.71
CA VAL A 15 8.00 -12.37 -2.73
C VAL A 15 7.77 -11.66 -1.39
N THR A 16 6.58 -11.81 -0.81
CA THR A 16 6.24 -11.22 0.51
C THR A 16 7.09 -11.83 1.63
N GLN A 17 7.33 -13.15 1.59
CA GLN A 17 8.17 -13.85 2.57
C GLN A 17 9.62 -13.34 2.55
N SER A 18 10.17 -13.09 1.35
CA SER A 18 11.53 -12.54 1.19
C SER A 18 11.66 -11.12 1.76
N MET A 19 10.55 -10.39 1.86
CA MET A 19 10.48 -9.02 2.37
C MET A 19 10.08 -8.95 3.85
N ALA A 20 9.75 -10.08 4.48
CA ALA A 20 9.19 -10.12 5.83
C ALA A 20 10.08 -9.45 6.90
N ALA A 21 11.39 -9.49 6.73
CA ALA A 21 12.35 -8.87 7.66
C ALA A 21 12.27 -7.32 7.69
N ILE A 22 11.65 -6.69 6.69
CA ILE A 22 11.53 -5.23 6.61
C ILE A 22 10.36 -4.74 7.47
N LYS A 23 9.29 -5.53 7.61
CA LYS A 23 8.09 -5.13 8.36
C LYS A 23 8.42 -4.69 9.80
N PRO A 24 9.19 -5.47 10.60
CA PRO A 24 9.56 -5.05 11.96
C PRO A 24 10.36 -3.74 12.00
N LEU A 25 11.17 -3.45 10.97
CA LEU A 25 11.93 -2.20 10.90
C LEU A 25 11.02 -1.00 10.65
N LEU A 26 10.03 -1.14 9.76
CA LEU A 26 9.05 -0.09 9.51
C LEU A 26 8.23 0.21 10.77
N GLU A 27 7.85 -0.83 11.51
CA GLU A 27 7.11 -0.71 12.77
C GLU A 27 7.97 -0.06 13.85
N ALA A 28 9.23 -0.49 14.01
CA ALA A 28 10.16 0.08 14.99
C ALA A 28 10.43 1.57 14.76
N HIS A 29 10.48 1.99 13.49
CA HIS A 29 10.71 3.39 13.10
C HIS A 29 9.43 4.18 12.83
N ARG A 30 8.25 3.61 13.10
CA ARG A 30 6.93 4.26 12.96
C ARG A 30 6.74 4.88 11.57
N ALA A 31 7.09 4.15 10.52
CA ALA A 31 6.89 4.60 9.15
C ALA A 31 5.39 4.82 8.88
N SER A 32 5.02 5.97 8.31
CA SER A 32 3.60 6.25 8.01
C SER A 32 3.05 5.37 6.88
N ALA A 33 3.90 5.04 5.91
CA ALA A 33 3.50 4.25 4.75
C ALA A 33 4.66 3.46 4.14
N TYR A 34 4.33 2.35 3.47
CA TYR A 34 5.19 1.62 2.56
C TYR A 34 4.57 1.59 1.16
N VAL A 35 5.23 2.20 0.19
CA VAL A 35 4.78 2.28 -1.20
C VAL A 35 5.53 1.28 -2.07
N CYS A 36 4.82 0.53 -2.89
CA CYS A 36 5.40 -0.45 -3.81
C CYS A 36 4.58 -0.64 -5.10
N GLY A 37 5.06 -1.53 -5.98
CA GLY A 37 4.37 -1.95 -7.20
C GLY A 37 4.38 -3.47 -7.29
N HIS A 38 4.93 -4.00 -8.38
CA HIS A 38 5.10 -5.43 -8.69
C HIS A 38 3.80 -6.20 -8.97
N VAL A 39 2.79 -6.06 -8.10
CA VAL A 39 1.44 -6.57 -8.34
C VAL A 39 0.76 -5.57 -9.26
N HIS A 40 0.31 -6.00 -10.45
CA HIS A 40 -0.24 -5.10 -11.47
C HIS A 40 -1.67 -4.68 -11.11
N LEU A 41 -1.85 -3.97 -10.00
CA LEU A 41 -3.10 -3.37 -9.56
C LEU A 41 -2.82 -2.16 -8.65
N LEU A 42 -3.88 -1.45 -8.31
CA LEU A 42 -3.89 -0.47 -7.24
C LEU A 42 -4.38 -1.14 -5.96
N GLY A 43 -3.73 -0.89 -4.84
CA GLY A 43 -4.07 -1.53 -3.57
C GLY A 43 -3.77 -0.67 -2.36
N TYR A 44 -4.62 -0.78 -1.36
CA TYR A 44 -4.51 -0.11 -0.07
C TYR A 44 -4.85 -1.08 1.06
N GLY A 45 -4.21 -0.86 2.20
CA GLY A 45 -4.68 -1.33 3.49
C GLY A 45 -3.70 -0.95 4.58
N GLU A 46 -4.12 -1.04 5.83
CA GLU A 46 -3.30 -0.66 6.98
C GLU A 46 -3.02 -1.86 7.87
N ALA A 47 -1.77 -1.98 8.33
CA ALA A 47 -1.40 -2.97 9.35
C ALA A 47 -0.26 -2.42 10.22
N GLY A 48 -0.37 -2.61 11.54
CA GLY A 48 0.67 -2.14 12.48
C GLY A 48 0.84 -0.62 12.51
N GLY A 49 -0.19 0.16 12.14
CA GLY A 49 -0.13 1.62 12.04
C GLY A 49 0.61 2.15 10.81
N ILE A 50 0.78 1.32 9.78
CA ILE A 50 1.47 1.63 8.52
C ILE A 50 0.49 1.45 7.37
N ALA A 51 0.39 2.44 6.49
CA ALA A 51 -0.33 2.29 5.22
C ALA A 51 0.51 1.50 4.21
N TYR A 52 -0.01 0.40 3.69
CA TYR A 52 0.58 -0.35 2.59
C TYR A 52 -0.11 0.03 1.28
N VAL A 53 0.67 0.67 0.40
CA VAL A 53 0.17 1.19 -0.87
C VAL A 53 0.82 0.45 -2.03
N VAL A 54 0.00 -0.14 -2.88
CA VAL A 54 0.42 -0.79 -4.13
C VAL A 54 -0.03 0.11 -5.29
N THR A 55 0.92 0.54 -6.13
CA THR A 55 0.69 1.36 -7.32
C THR A 55 1.31 0.68 -8.55
N GLY A 56 0.93 -0.56 -8.82
CA GLY A 56 1.48 -1.35 -9.92
C GLY A 56 0.68 -1.29 -11.22
N ALA A 57 -0.45 -0.61 -11.25
CA ALA A 57 -1.33 -0.50 -12.43
C ALA A 57 -1.01 0.67 -13.37
N GLY A 58 0.26 1.10 -13.47
CA GLY A 58 0.62 2.31 -14.22
C GLY A 58 0.38 2.23 -15.74
N ALA A 59 0.25 1.03 -16.31
CA ALA A 59 -0.07 0.83 -17.73
C ALA A 59 -1.35 -0.01 -17.91
N THR A 60 -1.45 -1.13 -17.21
CA THR A 60 -2.60 -2.04 -17.21
C THR A 60 -2.75 -2.64 -15.82
N GLY A 61 -3.96 -2.77 -15.30
CA GLY A 61 -4.21 -3.60 -14.13
C GLY A 61 -4.59 -5.04 -14.49
N LYS A 62 -4.54 -5.91 -13.49
CA LYS A 62 -4.84 -7.34 -13.54
C LYS A 62 -5.50 -7.75 -12.23
N THR A 63 -6.44 -8.68 -12.32
CA THR A 63 -6.99 -9.37 -11.15
C THR A 63 -6.03 -10.46 -10.69
N TYR A 64 -5.89 -10.61 -9.38
CA TYR A 64 -5.14 -11.70 -8.73
C TYR A 64 -6.05 -12.44 -7.76
N GLU A 65 -5.64 -13.63 -7.35
CA GLU A 65 -6.31 -14.34 -6.25
C GLU A 65 -6.12 -13.53 -4.95
N VAL A 66 -7.19 -13.38 -4.19
CA VAL A 66 -7.16 -12.72 -2.88
C VAL A 66 -6.45 -13.62 -1.88
N ASP A 67 -5.54 -13.05 -1.10
CA ASP A 67 -5.03 -13.67 0.11
C ASP A 67 -5.96 -13.30 1.27
N GLU A 68 -6.93 -14.17 1.56
CA GLU A 68 -7.98 -13.94 2.57
C GLU A 68 -7.39 -13.71 3.98
N GLU A 69 -6.32 -14.42 4.33
CA GLU A 69 -5.69 -14.30 5.64
C GLU A 69 -4.98 -12.94 5.77
N ALA A 70 -4.20 -12.56 4.76
CA ALA A 70 -3.55 -11.25 4.74
C ALA A 70 -4.58 -10.12 4.72
N THR A 71 -5.65 -10.28 3.94
CA THR A 71 -6.74 -9.30 3.84
C THR A 71 -7.46 -9.11 5.17
N ALA A 72 -7.79 -10.20 5.88
CA ALA A 72 -8.42 -10.14 7.19
C ALA A 72 -7.54 -9.51 8.28
N ALA A 73 -6.21 -9.53 8.11
CA ALA A 73 -5.26 -8.89 9.01
C ALA A 73 -5.07 -7.38 8.75
N MET A 74 -5.65 -6.84 7.68
CA MET A 74 -5.54 -5.43 7.32
C MET A 74 -6.80 -4.65 7.70
N ALA A 75 -6.62 -3.41 8.15
CA ALA A 75 -7.70 -2.44 8.21
C ALA A 75 -7.91 -1.80 6.84
N SER A 76 -9.17 -1.57 6.48
CA SER A 76 -9.58 -0.91 5.23
C SER A 76 -8.93 -1.51 3.95
N PRO A 77 -8.90 -2.85 3.76
CA PRO A 77 -8.34 -3.43 2.55
C PRO A 77 -9.14 -2.99 1.32
N TRP A 78 -8.43 -2.55 0.28
CA TRP A 78 -9.04 -2.12 -0.97
C TRP A 78 -8.12 -2.42 -2.16
N THR A 79 -8.70 -2.75 -3.31
CA THR A 79 -7.96 -2.92 -4.56
C THR A 79 -8.78 -2.48 -5.76
N SER A 80 -8.08 -2.10 -6.85
CA SER A 80 -8.66 -1.89 -8.17
C SER A 80 -7.69 -2.38 -9.25
N ASP A 81 -8.21 -3.06 -10.28
CA ASP A 81 -7.47 -3.45 -11.48
C ASP A 81 -7.55 -2.39 -12.59
N GLU A 82 -8.06 -1.20 -12.28
CA GLU A 82 -8.06 -0.08 -13.20
C GLU A 82 -6.64 0.49 -13.35
N ALA A 83 -6.29 0.86 -14.59
CA ALA A 83 -5.04 1.55 -14.84
C ALA A 83 -5.05 2.92 -14.16
N GLY A 84 -3.97 3.29 -13.50
CA GLY A 84 -3.95 4.49 -12.67
C GLY A 84 -2.67 4.69 -11.88
N PHE A 85 -2.70 5.68 -11.00
CA PHE A 85 -1.57 6.09 -10.17
C PHE A 85 -2.05 6.63 -8.83
N VAL A 86 -1.11 6.94 -7.93
CA VAL A 86 -1.41 7.46 -6.60
C VAL A 86 -0.78 8.83 -6.43
N SER A 87 -1.57 9.80 -5.96
CA SER A 87 -1.11 11.09 -5.49
C SER A 87 -0.92 11.05 -3.97
N PHE A 88 0.14 11.71 -3.50
CA PHE A 88 0.44 11.83 -2.09
C PHE A 88 0.58 13.31 -1.73
N ALA A 89 -0.17 13.76 -0.73
CA ALA A 89 0.00 15.09 -0.14
C ALA A 89 0.40 14.93 1.34
N LEU A 90 1.54 15.49 1.70
CA LEU A 90 2.09 15.40 3.05
C LEU A 90 1.99 16.76 3.74
N ASN A 91 1.45 16.79 4.94
CA ASN A 91 1.47 17.93 5.82
C ASN A 91 2.14 17.57 7.17
N ALA A 92 2.10 18.50 8.13
CA ALA A 92 2.78 18.33 9.41
C ALA A 92 2.26 17.15 10.24
N THR A 93 1.02 16.72 10.03
CA THR A 93 0.33 15.73 10.88
C THR A 93 -0.32 14.59 10.11
N ALA A 94 -0.40 14.67 8.78
CA ALA A 94 -1.06 13.66 7.96
C ALA A 94 -0.41 13.48 6.58
N LEU A 95 -0.57 12.28 6.05
CA LEU A 95 -0.28 11.89 4.69
C LEU A 95 -1.60 11.52 4.02
N ASP A 96 -2.03 12.35 3.09
CA ASP A 96 -3.21 12.12 2.27
C ASP A 96 -2.81 11.32 1.02
N ILE A 97 -3.58 10.27 0.73
CA ILE A 97 -3.32 9.26 -0.29
C ILE A 97 -4.55 9.20 -1.20
N THR A 98 -4.39 9.60 -2.46
CA THR A 98 -5.48 9.60 -3.44
C THR A 98 -5.14 8.66 -4.60
N PHE A 99 -5.91 7.61 -4.76
CA PHE A 99 -5.83 6.72 -5.92
C PHE A 99 -6.63 7.32 -7.07
N LEU A 100 -5.97 7.44 -8.23
CA LEU A 100 -6.49 8.10 -9.41
C LEU A 100 -6.52 7.12 -10.58
N SER A 101 -7.66 7.08 -11.26
CA SER A 101 -7.83 6.38 -12.52
C SER A 101 -7.14 7.14 -13.66
N ALA A 102 -6.55 6.41 -14.60
CA ALA A 102 -6.05 6.96 -15.85
C ALA A 102 -7.14 7.60 -16.72
N ALA A 103 -8.41 7.29 -16.49
CA ALA A 103 -9.56 7.95 -17.11
C ALA A 103 -9.92 9.30 -16.45
N GLY A 104 -9.21 9.70 -15.39
CA GLY A 104 -9.36 11.00 -14.73
C GLY A 104 -10.29 11.03 -13.52
N GLY A 105 -10.64 9.88 -12.95
CA GLY A 105 -11.48 9.75 -11.76
C GLY A 105 -10.71 9.49 -10.46
N VAL A 106 -11.33 9.79 -9.32
CA VAL A 106 -10.84 9.37 -7.99
C VAL A 106 -11.41 8.00 -7.68
N LEU A 107 -10.53 7.07 -7.29
CA LEU A 107 -10.88 5.68 -6.97
C LEU A 107 -10.99 5.45 -5.45
N LEU A 108 -10.09 6.07 -4.69
CA LEU A 108 -10.06 5.98 -3.24
C LEU A 108 -9.32 7.19 -2.67
N GLU A 109 -9.79 7.71 -1.53
CA GLU A 109 -9.09 8.69 -0.73
C GLU A 109 -8.89 8.14 0.69
N GLN A 110 -7.68 8.28 1.20
CA GLN A 110 -7.30 7.89 2.56
C GLN A 110 -6.42 8.97 3.17
N SER A 111 -6.46 9.10 4.49
CA SER A 111 -5.57 9.99 5.23
C SER A 111 -5.03 9.24 6.43
N VAL A 112 -3.71 9.18 6.55
CA VAL A 112 -3.04 8.51 7.68
C VAL A 112 -2.24 9.50 8.49
N ALA A 113 -2.24 9.31 9.81
CA ALA A 113 -1.51 10.18 10.72
C ALA A 113 0.00 10.05 10.47
N VAL A 114 0.68 11.20 10.47
CA VAL A 114 2.14 11.28 10.45
C VAL A 114 2.59 11.51 11.89
N PRO A 115 3.14 10.49 12.57
CA PRO A 115 3.57 10.67 13.95
C PRO A 115 4.76 11.63 14.01
N PRO A 116 4.88 12.41 15.10
CA PRO A 116 6.10 13.18 15.35
C PRO A 116 7.30 12.24 15.35
N ARG A 117 8.35 12.57 14.59
CA ARG A 117 9.57 11.76 14.65
C ARG A 117 10.27 11.97 15.98
N PRO A 118 10.83 10.91 16.60
CA PRO A 118 11.72 11.07 17.74
C PRO A 118 12.85 12.05 17.36
N ALA A 119 13.25 12.91 18.29
CA ALA A 119 14.44 13.72 18.09
C ALA A 119 15.65 12.80 17.85
N ALA A 120 16.46 13.15 16.84
CA ALA A 120 17.69 12.44 16.52
C ALA A 120 18.77 12.66 17.59
#